data_AF-A0A7Y2UAA8-F1
#
_entry.id   AF-A0A7Y2UAA8-F1
#
_cell.length_a   1.000
_cell.length_b   1.000
_cell.length_c   1.000
_cell.angle_alpha   90.00
_cell.angle_beta   90.00
_cell.angle_gamma   90.00
#
_symmetry.space_group_name_H-M   'P 1'
#
loop_
_entity.id
_entity.type
_entity.pdbx_description
1 polymer ?
#
loop_
_entity_poly.entity_id
_entity_poly.type
_entity_poly.pdbx_seq_one_letter_code
_entity_poly.pdbx_strand_id
1 'polypeptide(L)' 'IRSMLLNGKRVSFRTGAGIVVDSDAEREVAETEDKARGLLKALGPVGEA' A
#
# COMPACT_ATOMS: atom_id res chain seq x y z
N ILE A 1 0.51 5.50 -7.16
CA ILE A 1 -0.85 6.06 -7.03
C ILE A 1 -1.49 5.48 -5.77
N ARG A 2 -2.41 6.19 -5.11
CA ARG A 2 -3.04 5.81 -3.82
C ARG A 2 -4.55 5.60 -4.01
N SER A 3 -4.92 4.49 -4.63
CA SER A 3 -6.32 4.14 -4.87
C SER A 3 -6.63 2.76 -4.31
N MET A 4 -7.92 2.49 -4.12
CA MET A 4 -8.44 1.21 -3.65
C MET A 4 -9.61 0.79 -4.54
N LEU A 5 -9.78 -0.52 -4.72
CA LEU A 5 -10.94 -1.13 -5.34
C LEU A 5 -11.81 -1.76 -4.25
N LEU A 6 -13.10 -1.41 -4.22
CA LEU A 6 -14.10 -2.04 -3.37
C LEU A 6 -14.93 -3.03 -4.20
N ASN A 7 -14.97 -4.28 -3.77
CA ASN A 7 -15.84 -5.32 -4.31
C ASN A 7 -16.67 -5.92 -3.19
N GLY A 8 -17.96 -5.56 -3.13
CA GLY A 8 -18.83 -5.91 -2.01
C GLY A 8 -18.26 -5.36 -0.69
N LYS A 9 -17.85 -6.25 0.22
CA LYS A 9 -17.20 -5.91 1.49
C LYS A 9 -15.68 -6.07 1.47
N ARG A 10 -15.08 -6.35 0.32
CA ARG A 10 -13.64 -6.56 0.17
C ARG A 10 -12.98 -5.33 -0.44
N VAL A 11 -12.00 -4.78 0.26
CA VAL A 11 -11.10 -3.75 -0.27
C VAL A 11 -9.82 -4.42 -0.77
N SER A 12 -9.34 -4.00 -1.94
CA SER A 12 -8.04 -4.38 -2.47
C SER A 12 -7.31 -3.15 -3.00
N PHE A 13 -5.99 -3.14 -2.90
CA PHE A 13 -5.16 -2.06 -3.42
C PHE A 13 -3.79 -2.63 -3.79
N ARG A 14 -3.01 -1.84 -4.54
CA ARG A 14 -1.62 -2.16 -4.84
C ARG A 14 -0.75 -0.94 -4.58
N THR A 15 0.47 -1.22 -4.15
CA THR A 15 1.55 -0.23 -4.09
C THR A 15 2.74 -0.74 -4.87
N GLY A 16 3.66 0.15 -5.16
CA GLY A 16 4.86 -0.13 -5.93
C GLY A 16 5.86 1.00 -5.73
N ALA A 17 7.08 0.73 -6.15
CA ALA A 17 8.20 1.66 -6.14
C ALA A 17 8.76 1.81 -7.55
N GLY A 18 9.45 2.92 -7.81
CA GLY A 18 10.09 3.15 -9.10
C GLY A 18 11.48 2.56 -9.08
N ILE A 19 11.77 1.63 -9.98
CA ILE A 19 13.10 1.02 -10.08
C ILE A 19 13.95 1.80 -11.07
N VAL A 20 15.14 2.21 -10.64
CA VAL A 20 16.18 2.83 -11.48
C VAL A 20 17.48 2.03 -11.40
N VAL A 21 18.47 2.41 -12.19
CA VAL A 21 19.75 1.67 -12.33
C VAL A 21 20.49 1.48 -11.00
N ASP A 22 20.33 2.43 -10.07
CA ASP A 22 21.01 2.45 -8.77
C ASP A 22 20.10 2.05 -7.60
N SER A 23 18.92 1.49 -7.88
CA SER A 23 17.95 1.11 -6.84
C SER A 23 18.49 0.01 -5.91
N ASP A 24 18.11 0.10 -4.64
CA ASP A 24 18.40 -0.89 -3.61
C ASP A 24 17.13 -1.66 -3.25
N ALA A 25 17.15 -3.00 -3.42
CA ALA A 25 15.96 -3.81 -3.29
C ALA A 25 15.23 -3.65 -1.94
N GLU A 26 15.96 -3.51 -0.83
CA GLU A 26 15.36 -3.35 0.49
C GLU A 26 14.68 -2.00 0.64
N ARG A 27 15.29 -0.93 0.11
CA ARG A 27 14.70 0.41 0.10
C ARG A 27 13.42 0.49 -0.72
N GLU A 28 13.41 -0.15 -1.89
CA GLU A 28 12.23 -0.14 -2.76
C GLU A 28 11.06 -0.89 -2.13
N VAL A 29 11.32 -2.02 -1.46
CA VAL A 29 10.30 -2.74 -0.68
C VAL A 29 9.75 -1.85 0.44
N ALA A 30 10.61 -1.19 1.21
CA ALA A 30 10.20 -0.27 2.27
C ALA A 30 9.31 0.87 1.73
N GLU A 31 9.63 1.43 0.55
CA GLU A 31 8.78 2.43 -0.10
C GLU A 31 7.38 1.88 -0.44
N THR A 32 7.28 0.62 -0.91
CA THR A 32 5.98 -0.01 -1.17
C THR A 32 5.16 -0.19 0.10
N GLU A 33 5.80 -0.57 1.21
CA GLU A 33 5.17 -0.75 2.52
C GLU A 33 4.68 0.57 3.10
N ASP A 34 5.46 1.65 2.98
CA ASP A 34 5.08 2.97 3.47
C ASP A 34 3.88 3.54 2.72
N LYS A 35 3.83 3.35 1.41
CA LYS A 35 2.64 3.69 0.61
C LYS A 35 1.43 2.86 1.05
N ALA A 36 1.62 1.57 1.34
CA ALA A 36 0.55 0.66 1.74
C ALA A 36 0.01 1.03 3.13
N ARG A 37 0.90 1.36 4.06
CA ARG A 37 0.58 1.81 5.41
C ARG A 37 -0.28 3.07 5.40
N GLY A 38 0.01 4.02 4.50
CA GLY A 38 -0.82 5.20 4.30
C GLY A 38 -2.25 4.86 3.88
N LEU A 39 -2.42 3.90 2.97
CA LEU A 39 -3.72 3.39 2.53
C LEU A 39 -4.45 2.67 3.67
N LEU A 40 -3.77 1.76 4.38
CA LEU A 40 -4.36 1.03 5.52
C LEU A 40 -4.83 1.97 6.63
N LYS A 41 -4.06 3.01 6.96
CA LYS A 41 -4.46 4.02 7.94
C LYS A 41 -5.74 4.75 7.55
N ALA A 42 -5.98 4.97 6.26
CA ALA A 42 -7.18 5.66 5.77
C ALA A 42 -8.46 4.82 5.93
N LEU A 43 -8.36 3.48 6.02
CA LEU A 43 -9.49 2.61 6.33
C LEU A 43 -9.91 2.68 7.81
N GLY A 44 -9.11 3.33 8.66
CA GLY A 44 -9.33 3.40 10.10
C GLY A 44 -8.96 2.09 10.80
N PRO A 45 -9.13 2.04 12.13
CA PRO A 45 -8.95 0.81 12.89
C PRO A 45 -9.93 -0.26 12.39
N VAL A 46 -9.45 -1.50 12.27
CA VAL A 46 -10.34 -2.66 12.08
C VAL A 46 -11.11 -2.82 13.38
N GLY A 47 -12.34 -2.30 13.42
CA GLY A 47 -13.22 -2.49 14.58
C GLY A 47 -13.54 -3.97 14.77
N GLU A 48 -13.48 -4.44 16.01
CA GLU A 48 -14.10 -5.71 16.41
C GLU A 48 -15.61 -5.63 16.08
N ALA A 49 -16.09 -6.62 15.34
CA ALA A 49 -17.50 -6.80 15.05
C ALA A 49 -18.22 -7.47 16.22
#